data_AF-A0A7C7BS43-F1
#
_entry.id   AF-A0A7C7BS43-F1
#
_cell.length_a   1.000
_cell.length_b   1.000
_cell.length_c   1.000
_cell.angle_alpha   90.00
_cell.angle_beta   90.00
_cell.angle_gamma   90.00
#
_symmetry.space_group_name_H-M   'P 1'
#
loop_
_entity.id
_entity.type
_entity.pdbx_description
1 polymer ?
#
loop_
_entity_poly.entity_id
_entity_poly.type
_entity_poly.pdbx_seq_one_letter_code
_entity_poly.pdbx_strand_id
1 'polypeptide(L)'
;MIFRFCFVVLTLVILIWPLASFAQNKKVIPAHAIAMHGTPKYNSEFRHFDYVNPKAPKGGVIRQSALRTFNTFNPYTIKGDAAVGLGFIYESLMTSPQDEAFTEYGLIAQTIEVPKDRSWATFTLRKEARWHDEKPITV
;
A
#
# COMPACT_ATOMS: atom_id res chain seq x y z
N MET A 1 -56.52 -38.89 9.94
CA MET A 1 -55.11 -39.29 9.69
C MET A 1 -54.35 -38.39 8.72
N ILE A 2 -55.01 -37.58 7.89
CA ILE A 2 -54.35 -36.69 6.90
C ILE A 2 -53.73 -35.40 7.49
N PHE A 3 -54.35 -34.81 8.53
CA PHE A 3 -53.86 -33.56 9.13
C PHE A 3 -52.59 -33.69 10.00
N ARG A 4 -52.28 -34.88 10.54
CA ARG A 4 -51.03 -35.14 11.31
C ARG A 4 -49.81 -35.33 10.42
N PHE A 5 -50.00 -35.70 9.15
CA PHE A 5 -48.92 -35.89 8.20
C PHE A 5 -48.45 -34.55 7.60
N CYS A 6 -49.37 -33.61 7.41
CA CYS A 6 -49.07 -32.28 6.87
C CYS A 6 -48.23 -31.42 7.84
N PHE A 7 -48.45 -31.55 9.16
CA PHE A 7 -47.70 -30.80 10.17
C PHE A 7 -46.26 -31.30 10.36
N VAL A 8 -46.03 -32.62 10.23
CA VAL A 8 -44.69 -33.23 10.36
C VAL A 8 -43.81 -32.93 9.15
N VAL A 9 -44.39 -32.87 7.95
CA VAL A 9 -43.66 -32.48 6.73
C VAL A 9 -43.31 -30.98 6.75
N LEU A 10 -44.17 -30.12 7.30
CA LEU A 10 -43.89 -28.68 7.42
C LEU A 10 -42.74 -28.38 8.41
N THR A 11 -42.59 -29.18 9.48
CA THR A 11 -41.47 -29.05 10.43
C THR A 11 -40.15 -29.62 9.92
N LEU A 12 -40.17 -30.58 9.00
CA LEU A 12 -38.96 -31.18 8.41
C LEU A 12 -38.32 -30.33 7.31
N VAL A 13 -39.08 -29.45 6.64
CA VAL A 13 -38.55 -28.55 5.60
C VAL A 13 -37.75 -27.37 6.20
N ILE A 14 -38.04 -26.98 7.44
CA ILE A 14 -37.33 -25.89 8.14
C ILE A 14 -35.95 -26.35 8.65
N LEU A 15 -35.73 -27.66 8.82
CA LEU A 15 -34.47 -28.24 9.32
C LEU A 15 -33.41 -28.50 8.23
N ILE A 16 -33.73 -28.29 6.95
CA ILE A 16 -32.83 -28.54 5.81
C ILE A 16 -32.58 -27.26 5.00
N TRP A 17 -32.68 -26.08 5.62
CA TRP A 17 -31.94 -24.94 5.10
C TRP A 17 -30.53 -25.05 5.66
N PRO A 18 -29.54 -25.47 4.84
CA PRO A 18 -28.18 -25.20 5.25
C PRO A 18 -28.13 -23.68 5.37
N LEU A 19 -27.79 -23.18 6.55
CA LEU A 19 -27.08 -21.92 6.64
C LEU A 19 -25.80 -22.11 5.84
N ALA A 20 -25.91 -21.99 4.52
CA ALA A 20 -24.79 -21.65 3.68
C ALA A 20 -24.44 -20.21 4.08
N SER A 21 -23.78 -20.08 5.22
CA SER A 21 -22.88 -18.98 5.50
C SER A 21 -21.80 -19.09 4.44
N PHE A 22 -22.11 -18.60 3.24
CA PHE A 22 -21.10 -18.13 2.33
C PHE A 22 -20.42 -17.01 3.11
N ALA A 23 -19.26 -17.33 3.67
CA ALA A 23 -18.32 -16.31 4.08
C ALA A 23 -18.14 -15.43 2.86
N GLN A 24 -18.79 -14.25 2.85
CA GLN A 24 -18.55 -13.27 1.82
C GLN A 24 -17.10 -12.85 2.01
N ASN A 25 -16.22 -13.46 1.22
CA ASN A 25 -14.88 -12.94 0.99
C ASN A 25 -15.11 -11.55 0.40
N LYS A 26 -15.06 -10.53 1.28
CA LYS A 26 -15.19 -9.15 0.86
C LYS A 26 -14.10 -8.92 -0.16
N LYS A 27 -14.50 -8.63 -1.39
CA LYS A 27 -13.57 -8.29 -2.47
C LYS A 27 -12.70 -7.13 -1.97
N VAL A 28 -11.41 -7.41 -1.79
CA VAL A 28 -10.42 -6.37 -1.53
C VAL A 28 -10.19 -5.65 -2.85
N ILE A 29 -10.15 -4.33 -2.80
CA ILE A 29 -10.07 -3.49 -4.00
C ILE A 29 -8.67 -2.86 -4.01
N PRO A 30 -7.94 -2.91 -5.14
CA PRO A 30 -6.69 -2.19 -5.29
C PRO A 30 -6.88 -0.69 -5.04
N ALA A 31 -6.06 -0.12 -4.18
CA ALA A 31 -6.04 1.31 -3.87
C ALA A 31 -4.70 1.93 -4.23
N HIS A 32 -4.69 3.19 -4.64
CA HIS A 32 -3.47 3.96 -4.91
C HIS A 32 -2.77 4.42 -3.64
N ALA A 33 -3.48 4.40 -2.51
CA ALA A 33 -3.01 4.88 -1.22
C ALA A 33 -3.65 4.12 -0.06
N ILE A 34 -2.99 4.13 1.11
CA ILE A 34 -3.50 3.57 2.36
C ILE A 34 -3.22 4.53 3.50
N ALA A 35 -4.26 4.84 4.28
CA ALA A 35 -4.13 5.60 5.52
C ALA A 35 -4.20 4.65 6.72
N MET A 36 -3.34 4.86 7.72
CA MET A 36 -3.41 4.13 8.98
C MET A 36 -4.78 4.34 9.65
N HIS A 37 -5.29 5.57 9.60
CA HIS A 37 -6.61 5.95 10.08
C HIS A 37 -7.30 6.86 9.06
N GLY A 38 -8.61 6.69 8.91
CA GLY A 38 -9.42 7.51 8.01
C GLY A 38 -9.20 7.19 6.53
N THR A 39 -9.32 8.22 5.70
CA THR A 39 -9.15 8.14 4.24
C THR A 39 -7.99 9.02 3.80
N PRO A 40 -7.20 8.61 2.80
CA PRO A 40 -6.15 9.45 2.22
C PRO A 40 -6.69 10.80 1.76
N LYS A 41 -5.93 11.89 2.00
CA LYS A 41 -6.29 13.25 1.56
C LYS A 41 -6.38 13.37 0.03
N TYR A 42 -5.44 12.78 -0.69
CA TYR A 42 -5.32 12.89 -2.14
C TYR A 42 -6.08 11.76 -2.86
N ASN A 43 -6.96 12.12 -3.81
CA ASN A 43 -7.71 11.15 -4.62
C ASN A 43 -6.82 10.43 -5.66
N SER A 44 -7.34 9.46 -6.39
CA SER A 44 -6.56 8.67 -7.37
C SER A 44 -6.02 9.46 -8.56
N GLU A 45 -6.62 10.63 -8.86
CA GLU A 45 -6.30 11.46 -10.01
C GLU A 45 -5.32 12.61 -9.68
N PHE A 46 -4.88 12.71 -8.43
CA PHE A 46 -3.94 13.76 -8.01
C PHE A 46 -2.62 13.66 -8.80
N ARG A 47 -2.03 14.82 -9.10
CA ARG A 47 -0.81 14.89 -9.94
C ARG A 47 0.45 15.22 -9.14
N HIS A 48 0.30 15.85 -7.98
CA HIS A 48 1.37 16.21 -7.07
C HIS A 48 0.76 16.47 -5.69
N PHE A 49 1.58 16.41 -4.63
CA PHE A 49 1.18 16.88 -3.32
C PHE A 49 1.01 18.41 -3.30
N ASP A 50 0.16 18.93 -2.41
CA ASP A 50 -0.20 20.36 -2.37
C ASP A 50 0.99 21.28 -2.08
N TYR A 51 1.99 20.77 -1.35
CA TYR A 51 3.20 21.51 -0.98
C TYR A 51 4.28 21.50 -2.08
N VAL A 52 4.01 20.88 -3.23
CA VAL A 52 4.94 20.83 -4.37
C VAL A 52 4.69 22.00 -5.31
N ASN A 53 5.77 22.68 -5.73
CA ASN A 53 5.72 23.59 -6.88
C ASN A 53 5.88 22.77 -8.19
N PRO A 54 4.82 22.53 -8.98
CA PRO A 54 4.91 21.74 -10.22
C PRO A 54 5.74 22.44 -11.30
N LYS A 55 5.98 23.75 -11.19
CA LYS A 55 6.79 24.55 -12.11
C LYS A 55 8.23 24.75 -11.61
N ALA A 56 8.69 23.94 -10.66
CA ALA A 56 10.05 24.05 -10.15
C ALA A 56 11.08 23.92 -11.30
N PRO A 57 12.02 24.88 -11.45
CA PRO A 57 13.04 24.81 -12.48
C PRO A 57 13.89 23.55 -12.30
N LYS A 58 14.28 22.92 -13.41
CA LYS A 58 15.09 21.70 -13.41
C LYS A 58 16.54 22.05 -13.73
N GLY A 59 17.47 21.45 -12.99
CA GLY A 59 18.91 21.67 -13.12
C GLY A 59 19.52 22.48 -11.96
N GLY A 60 20.82 22.79 -12.09
CA GLY A 60 21.61 23.43 -11.04
C GLY A 60 22.29 22.42 -10.11
N VAL A 61 23.03 22.94 -9.12
CA VAL A 61 23.77 22.14 -8.14
C VAL A 61 23.43 22.61 -6.74
N ILE A 62 22.91 21.71 -5.91
CA ILE A 62 22.74 21.93 -4.47
C ILE A 62 24.01 21.46 -3.77
N ARG A 63 24.59 22.32 -2.92
CA ARG A 63 25.72 21.96 -2.04
C ARG A 63 25.25 22.06 -0.59
N GLN A 64 25.23 20.92 0.10
CA GLN A 64 24.84 20.83 1.50
C GLN A 64 26.03 20.39 2.35
N SER A 65 26.13 20.94 3.57
CA SER A 65 27.03 20.41 4.58
C SER A 65 26.42 19.14 5.20
N ALA A 66 27.25 18.13 5.42
CA ALA A 66 26.91 16.96 6.23
C ALA A 66 27.66 17.02 7.56
N LEU A 67 26.99 16.65 8.65
CA LEU A 67 27.61 16.51 9.96
C LEU A 67 28.21 15.10 10.08
N ARG A 68 29.40 15.00 10.72
CA ARG A 68 30.18 13.76 10.91
C ARG A 68 30.77 13.20 9.60
N THR A 69 31.67 12.20 9.74
CA THR A 69 32.23 11.44 8.61
C THR A 69 31.39 10.19 8.33
N PHE A 70 31.67 9.50 7.23
CA PHE A 70 31.08 8.21 6.88
C PHE A 70 32.16 7.15 6.64
N ASN A 71 31.80 5.88 6.74
CA ASN A 71 32.68 4.76 6.40
C ASN A 71 31.96 3.59 5.69
N THR A 72 30.66 3.75 5.37
CA THR A 72 29.89 2.78 4.60
C THR A 72 28.89 3.49 3.66
N PHE A 73 28.61 2.86 2.52
CA PHE A 73 27.54 3.24 1.59
C PHE A 73 26.31 2.32 1.69
N ASN A 74 26.31 1.35 2.61
CA ASN A 74 25.15 0.51 2.89
C ASN A 74 24.44 1.04 4.15
N PRO A 75 23.24 1.64 4.02
CA PRO A 75 22.50 2.19 5.16
C PRO A 75 21.74 1.12 5.97
N TYR A 76 21.75 -0.15 5.54
CA TYR A 76 20.96 -1.23 6.14
C TYR A 76 21.77 -2.14 7.08
N THR A 77 23.05 -1.83 7.32
CA THR A 77 23.90 -2.58 8.25
C THR A 77 23.89 -1.96 9.64
N ILE A 78 23.95 -2.79 10.68
CA ILE A 78 24.02 -2.34 12.08
C ILE A 78 25.33 -1.58 12.37
N LYS A 79 26.42 -1.95 11.69
CA LYS A 79 27.76 -1.37 11.89
C LYS A 79 28.10 -0.36 10.79
N GLY A 80 28.77 0.71 11.20
CA GLY A 80 29.29 1.75 10.31
C GLY A 80 28.45 3.03 10.36
N ASP A 81 29.05 4.12 9.91
CA ASP A 81 28.40 5.41 9.76
C ASP A 81 28.06 5.59 8.27
N ALA A 82 26.78 5.52 7.94
CA ALA A 82 26.30 5.61 6.56
C ALA A 82 26.42 7.04 6.03
N ALA A 83 26.79 7.18 4.76
CA ALA A 83 26.86 8.48 4.10
C ALA A 83 25.50 9.21 4.10
N VAL A 84 25.51 10.52 4.35
CA VAL A 84 24.32 11.37 4.25
C VAL A 84 23.85 11.43 2.79
N GLY A 85 22.53 11.39 2.57
CA GLY A 85 21.92 11.46 1.24
C GLY A 85 21.67 10.11 0.56
N LEU A 86 22.06 8.98 1.17
CA LEU A 86 21.77 7.65 0.63
C LEU A 86 20.26 7.38 0.45
N GLY A 87 19.40 8.09 1.17
CA GLY A 87 17.94 8.04 0.99
C GLY A 87 17.45 8.55 -0.37
N PHE A 88 18.29 9.21 -1.18
CA PHE A 88 17.96 9.58 -2.56
C PHE A 88 18.24 8.46 -3.58
N ILE A 89 18.85 7.35 -3.15
CA ILE A 89 19.25 6.23 -4.03
C ILE A 89 18.29 5.04 -3.90
N TYR A 90 17.73 4.84 -2.71
CA TYR A 90 16.83 3.74 -2.40
C TYR A 90 15.40 4.25 -2.28
N GLU A 91 14.47 3.47 -2.80
CA GLU A 91 13.03 3.79 -2.83
C GLU A 91 12.24 2.67 -2.16
N SER A 92 11.13 3.04 -1.51
CA SER A 92 10.17 2.12 -0.90
C SER A 92 9.06 1.74 -1.88
N LEU A 93 8.21 0.78 -1.49
CA LEU A 93 7.03 0.42 -2.29
C LEU A 93 6.02 1.57 -2.37
N MET A 94 5.86 2.33 -1.29
CA MET A 94 4.97 3.48 -1.18
C MET A 94 5.69 4.64 -0.47
N THR A 95 5.18 5.86 -0.60
CA THR A 95 5.79 7.07 -0.03
C THR A 95 4.76 7.87 0.77
N SER A 96 5.22 8.43 1.89
CA SER A 96 4.41 9.22 2.82
C SER A 96 4.55 10.71 2.52
N PRO A 97 3.43 11.47 2.40
CA PRO A 97 3.50 12.91 2.22
C PRO A 97 3.76 13.62 3.56
N GLN A 98 4.37 14.81 3.49
CA GLN A 98 4.69 15.59 4.69
C GLN A 98 3.48 16.27 5.36
N ASP A 99 2.31 16.25 4.72
CA ASP A 99 1.11 16.94 5.17
C ASP A 99 -0.02 15.98 5.61
N GLU A 100 0.29 14.70 5.83
CA GLU A 100 -0.59 13.73 6.48
C GLU A 100 0.17 12.99 7.60
N ALA A 101 -0.56 12.49 8.61
CA ALA A 101 0.06 11.89 9.79
C ALA A 101 0.66 10.51 9.51
N PHE A 102 -0.11 9.61 8.89
CA PHE A 102 0.33 8.25 8.58
C PHE A 102 -0.47 7.70 7.40
N THR A 103 -0.15 8.21 6.22
CA THR A 103 -0.75 7.82 4.94
C THR A 103 0.38 7.53 3.94
N GLU A 104 0.21 6.50 3.12
CA GLU A 104 1.18 6.09 2.10
C GLU A 104 0.53 6.11 0.72
N TYR A 105 1.24 6.62 -0.30
CA TYR A 105 0.82 6.68 -1.71
C TYR A 105 1.76 5.84 -2.59
N GLY A 106 1.24 5.27 -3.67
CA GLY A 106 2.00 4.37 -4.55
C GLY A 106 3.26 5.00 -5.16
N LEU A 107 4.42 4.39 -4.88
CA LEU A 107 5.74 4.76 -5.39
C LEU A 107 6.23 3.69 -6.39
N ILE A 108 7.06 2.73 -5.98
CA ILE A 108 7.38 1.55 -6.80
C ILE A 108 6.11 0.71 -7.02
N ALA A 109 5.29 0.56 -5.99
CA ALA A 109 3.97 -0.05 -6.11
C ALA A 109 2.99 0.93 -6.75
N GLN A 110 2.28 0.46 -7.78
CA GLN A 110 1.16 1.18 -8.38
C GLN A 110 -0.06 1.15 -7.45
N THR A 111 -0.34 -0.02 -6.87
CA THR A 111 -1.49 -0.22 -5.99
C THR A 111 -1.14 -1.14 -4.82
N ILE A 112 -1.93 -1.00 -3.75
CA ILE A 112 -1.94 -1.88 -2.60
C ILE A 112 -3.36 -2.44 -2.39
N GLU A 113 -3.44 -3.71 -2.01
CA GLU A 113 -4.66 -4.37 -1.55
C GLU A 113 -4.44 -4.81 -0.10
N VAL A 114 -5.31 -4.38 0.81
CA VAL A 114 -5.27 -4.75 2.24
C VAL A 114 -6.69 -5.05 2.72
N PRO A 115 -6.95 -6.25 3.28
CA PRO A 115 -8.25 -6.59 3.86
C PRO A 115 -8.49 -5.79 5.15
N LYS A 116 -9.75 -5.74 5.61
CA LYS A 116 -10.13 -4.94 6.80
C LYS A 116 -9.41 -5.34 8.08
N ASP A 117 -9.08 -6.62 8.23
CA ASP A 117 -8.33 -7.19 9.34
C ASP A 117 -6.81 -7.02 9.19
N ARG A 118 -6.35 -6.50 8.03
CA ARG A 118 -4.94 -6.28 7.69
C ARG A 118 -4.06 -7.53 7.79
N SER A 119 -4.67 -8.71 7.61
CA SER A 119 -3.97 -10.00 7.71
C SER A 119 -2.94 -10.24 6.60
N TRP A 120 -3.02 -9.50 5.49
CA TRP A 120 -2.07 -9.52 4.39
C TRP A 120 -2.02 -8.18 3.66
N ALA A 121 -1.01 -7.99 2.82
CA ALA A 121 -0.95 -6.89 1.87
C ALA A 121 -0.40 -7.41 0.53
N THR A 122 -1.07 -7.06 -0.56
CA THR A 122 -0.62 -7.37 -1.92
C THR A 122 -0.25 -6.08 -2.62
N PHE A 123 0.95 -6.02 -3.19
CA PHE A 123 1.43 -4.87 -3.96
C PHE A 123 1.49 -5.24 -5.44
N THR A 124 0.94 -4.38 -6.29
CA THR A 124 1.17 -4.46 -7.74
C THR A 124 2.24 -3.45 -8.11
N LEU A 125 3.38 -3.91 -8.64
CA LEU A 125 4.48 -3.03 -9.04
C LEU A 125 4.14 -2.24 -10.32
N ARG A 126 4.64 -1.00 -10.43
CA ARG A 126 4.58 -0.23 -11.67
C ARG A 126 5.43 -0.91 -12.74
N LYS A 127 4.92 -0.99 -13.97
CA LYS A 127 5.68 -1.57 -15.10
C LYS A 127 6.89 -0.72 -15.50
N GLU A 128 6.86 0.56 -15.15
CA GLU A 128 7.90 1.54 -15.42
C GLU A 128 9.02 1.52 -14.37
N ALA A 129 8.80 0.83 -13.24
CA ALA A 129 9.76 0.75 -12.15
C ALA A 129 11.01 -0.03 -12.58
N ARG A 130 12.15 0.64 -12.53
CA ARG A 130 13.44 0.10 -12.96
C ARG A 130 14.55 0.61 -12.07
N TRP A 131 15.61 -0.18 -11.99
CA TRP A 131 16.87 0.21 -11.41
C TRP A 131 17.56 1.27 -12.27
N HIS A 132 18.57 1.93 -11.69
CA HIS A 132 19.38 2.93 -12.39
C HIS A 132 20.20 2.36 -13.56
N ASP A 133 20.35 1.03 -13.64
CA ASP A 133 20.94 0.32 -14.78
C ASP A 133 19.88 -0.14 -15.81
N GLU A 134 18.68 0.44 -15.73
CA GLU A 134 17.52 0.20 -16.60
C GLU A 134 16.86 -1.18 -16.46
N LYS A 135 17.35 -2.05 -15.57
CA LYS A 135 16.69 -3.35 -15.34
C LYS A 135 15.35 -3.17 -14.62
N PRO A 136 14.29 -3.93 -14.99
CA PRO A 136 13.01 -3.87 -14.28
C PRO A 136 13.12 -4.26 -12.81
N ILE A 137 12.32 -3.63 -11.95
CA ILE A 137 12.09 -4.11 -10.58
C ILE A 137 11.03 -5.21 -10.63
N THR A 138 11.32 -6.40 -10.10
CA THR A 138 10.45 -7.59 -10.17
C THR A 138 10.10 -8.13 -8.79
N VAL A 139 9.09 -9.01 -8.74
CA VAL A 139 8.71 -9.83 -7.58
C VAL A 139 9.67 -11.01 -7.43
#